data_AF-A0A0F4TQ97-F1
#
_entry.id   AF-A0A0F4TQ97-F1
#
_cell.length_a   1.000
_cell.length_b   1.000
_cell.length_c   1.000
_cell.angle_alpha   90.00
_cell.angle_beta   90.00
_cell.angle_gamma   90.00
#
_symmetry.space_group_name_H-M   'P 1'
#
loop_
_entity.id
_entity.type
_entity.pdbx_description
1 polymer ?
#
loop_
_entity_poly.entity_id
_entity_poly.type
_entity_poly.pdbx_seq_one_letter_code
_entity_poly.pdbx_strand_id
1 'polypeptide(L)'
;MEFMIGVLVTCLIIFGVYVYSKTDKFNKLTRLSFTDWMTQYHYAETHVKHGMSRAFILQTFHLAVDLRALTPQEKVELDSGSMKEDPKEILSQWFEHALPTVEQEIGAHEIEKSEARMIGVFMLVAMKSLTTGEPLRDYLRKFN
;
A
#
# COMPACT_ATOMS: atom_id res chain seq x y z
N MET A 1 10.62 -36.65 -23.98
CA MET A 1 9.99 -35.32 -24.06
C MET A 1 8.95 -35.11 -22.96
N GLU A 2 8.08 -36.08 -22.70
CA GLU A 2 7.01 -35.99 -21.68
C GLU A 2 7.54 -35.74 -20.24
N PHE A 3 8.63 -36.39 -19.83
CA PHE A 3 9.28 -36.14 -18.53
C PHE A 3 9.79 -34.71 -18.38
N MET A 4 10.37 -34.13 -19.44
CA MET A 4 10.86 -32.75 -19.42
C MET A 4 9.69 -31.75 -19.31
N ILE A 5 8.57 -32.04 -19.98
CA ILE A 5 7.34 -31.23 -19.90
C ILE A 5 6.75 -31.30 -18.49
N GLY A 6 6.67 -32.51 -17.90
CA GLY A 6 6.18 -32.69 -16.53
C GLY A 6 7.01 -31.94 -15.48
N VAL A 7 8.34 -31.95 -15.61
CA VAL A 7 9.23 -31.18 -14.73
C VAL A 7 9.01 -29.67 -14.90
N LEU A 8 8.90 -29.18 -16.14
CA LEU A 8 8.66 -27.76 -16.44
C LEU A 8 7.35 -27.26 -15.83
N VAL A 9 6.26 -28.02 -16.00
CA VAL A 9 4.94 -27.69 -15.43
C VAL A 9 5.00 -27.68 -13.90
N THR A 10 5.66 -28.66 -13.28
CA THR A 10 5.80 -28.74 -11.83
C THR A 10 6.59 -27.54 -11.28
N CYS A 11 7.68 -27.14 -11.93
CA CYS A 11 8.46 -25.96 -11.56
C CYS A 11 7.63 -24.67 -11.66
N LEU A 12 6.81 -24.51 -12.71
CA LEU A 12 5.92 -23.36 -12.86
C LEU A 12 4.86 -23.29 -11.77
N ILE A 13 4.28 -24.44 -11.38
CA ILE A 13 3.30 -24.51 -10.29
C ILE A 13 3.95 -24.12 -8.96
N ILE A 14 5.11 -24.70 -8.63
CA ILE A 14 5.84 -24.38 -7.39
C ILE A 14 6.20 -22.89 -7.36
N PHE A 15 6.70 -22.36 -8.47
CA PHE A 15 7.01 -20.94 -8.59
C PHE A 15 5.77 -20.06 -8.40
N GLY A 16 4.65 -20.42 -9.04
CA GLY A 16 3.38 -19.71 -8.89
C GLY A 16 2.87 -19.69 -7.45
N VAL A 17 2.87 -20.84 -6.77
CA VAL A 17 2.48 -20.96 -5.35
C VAL A 17 3.40 -20.14 -4.45
N TYR A 18 4.71 -20.18 -4.69
CA TYR A 18 5.69 -19.42 -3.94
C TYR A 18 5.47 -17.91 -4.06
N VAL A 19 5.28 -17.41 -5.28
CA VAL A 19 5.02 -15.99 -5.55
C VAL A 19 3.69 -15.56 -4.93
N TYR A 20 2.63 -16.36 -5.11
CA TYR A 20 1.32 -16.07 -4.52
C TYR A 20 1.38 -15.99 -2.99
N SER A 21 2.03 -16.96 -2.34
CA SER A 21 2.19 -17.00 -0.89
C SER A 21 2.95 -15.77 -0.35
N LYS A 22 4.00 -15.34 -1.06
CA LYS A 22 4.73 -14.11 -0.68
C LYS A 22 3.87 -12.86 -0.82
N THR A 23 3.14 -12.72 -1.92
CA THR A 23 2.25 -11.57 -2.13
C THR A 23 1.12 -11.52 -1.10
N ASP A 24 0.51 -12.67 -0.80
CA ASP A 24 -0.50 -12.79 0.26
C ASP A 24 0.07 -12.41 1.63
N LYS A 25 1.29 -12.85 1.94
CA LYS A 25 1.97 -12.47 3.19
C LYS A 25 2.14 -10.95 3.29
N PHE A 26 2.63 -10.29 2.23
CA PHE A 26 2.79 -8.83 2.25
C PHE A 26 1.45 -8.09 2.34
N ASN A 27 0.41 -8.57 1.64
CA ASN A 27 -0.94 -8.02 1.75
C ASN A 27 -1.51 -8.16 3.15
N LYS A 28 -1.22 -9.25 3.87
CA LYS A 28 -1.64 -9.43 5.27
C LYS A 28 -0.93 -8.47 6.22
N LEU A 29 0.35 -8.15 5.95
CA LEU A 29 1.10 -7.19 6.78
C LEU A 29 0.44 -5.81 6.78
N THR A 30 -0.20 -5.38 5.68
CA THR A 30 -0.84 -4.04 5.62
C THR A 30 -2.06 -3.90 6.54
N ARG A 31 -2.55 -5.00 7.14
CA ARG A 31 -3.62 -5.03 8.15
C ARG A 31 -3.12 -4.91 9.58
N LEU A 32 -1.79 -4.94 9.79
CA LEU A 32 -1.21 -4.61 11.10
C LEU A 32 -1.47 -3.15 11.44
N SER A 33 -1.30 -2.78 12.72
CA SER A 33 -1.23 -1.37 13.10
C SER A 33 -0.14 -0.67 12.30
N PHE A 34 -0.31 0.62 12.01
CA PHE A 34 0.68 1.38 11.26
C PHE A 34 2.06 1.35 11.92
N THR A 35 2.11 1.43 13.25
CA THR A 35 3.36 1.36 14.03
C THR A 35 4.05 0.00 13.94
N ASP A 36 3.29 -1.11 14.03
CA ASP A 36 3.86 -2.45 13.90
C ASP A 36 4.35 -2.70 12.47
N TRP A 37 3.58 -2.24 11.49
CA TRP A 37 3.97 -2.32 10.07
C TRP A 37 5.24 -1.52 9.80
N MET A 38 5.33 -0.29 10.31
CA MET A 38 6.51 0.57 10.17
C MET A 38 7.74 -0.04 10.82
N THR A 39 7.58 -0.67 11.99
CA THR A 39 8.65 -1.39 12.68
C THR A 39 9.16 -2.54 11.81
N GLN A 40 8.27 -3.39 11.30
CA GLN A 40 8.66 -4.48 10.40
C GLN A 40 9.29 -3.96 9.11
N TYR A 41 8.74 -2.89 8.54
CA TYR A 41 9.28 -2.27 7.34
C TYR A 41 10.70 -1.74 7.58
N HIS A 42 10.95 -1.06 8.70
CA HIS A 42 12.26 -0.49 9.02
C HIS A 42 13.35 -1.57 9.10
N TYR A 43 13.07 -2.68 9.80
CA TYR A 43 14.02 -3.77 10.01
C TYR A 43 14.08 -4.80 8.87
N ALA A 44 13.20 -4.70 7.87
CA ALA A 44 13.19 -5.60 6.73
C ALA A 44 14.41 -5.40 5.81
N GLU A 45 14.90 -6.49 5.22
CA GLU A 45 15.90 -6.46 4.15
C GLU A 45 15.37 -5.72 2.91
N THR A 46 16.26 -5.17 2.08
CA THR A 46 15.90 -4.34 0.91
C THR A 46 14.90 -5.03 -0.03
N HIS A 47 15.08 -6.33 -0.30
CA HIS A 47 14.19 -7.08 -1.18
C HIS A 47 12.80 -7.30 -0.57
N VAL A 48 12.72 -7.42 0.77
CA VAL A 48 11.48 -7.53 1.53
C VAL A 48 10.77 -6.17 1.58
N LYS A 49 11.52 -5.08 1.82
CA LYS A 49 11.01 -3.70 1.77
C LYS A 49 10.31 -3.42 0.45
N HIS A 50 10.91 -3.77 -0.68
CA HIS A 50 10.28 -3.58 -1.99
C HIS A 50 8.91 -4.28 -2.09
N GLY A 51 8.81 -5.53 -1.61
CA GLY A 51 7.54 -6.26 -1.58
C GLY A 51 6.51 -5.65 -0.64
N MET A 52 6.94 -5.22 0.55
CA MET A 52 6.08 -4.53 1.53
C MET A 52 5.57 -3.19 1.01
N SER A 53 6.43 -2.34 0.44
CA SER A 53 6.03 -1.05 -0.15
C SER A 53 5.03 -1.25 -1.28
N ARG A 54 5.29 -2.22 -2.17
CA ARG A 54 4.38 -2.53 -3.28
C ARG A 54 3.01 -2.97 -2.75
N ALA A 55 2.97 -3.89 -1.79
CA ALA A 55 1.72 -4.34 -1.19
C ALA A 55 0.99 -3.20 -0.47
N PHE A 56 1.71 -2.35 0.26
CA PHE A 56 1.13 -1.18 0.94
C PHE A 56 0.43 -0.24 -0.04
N ILE A 57 1.10 0.14 -1.13
CA ILE A 57 0.56 1.04 -2.15
C ILE A 57 -0.69 0.43 -2.81
N LEU A 58 -0.62 -0.83 -3.23
CA LEU A 58 -1.76 -1.48 -3.90
C LEU A 58 -2.95 -1.65 -2.95
N GLN A 59 -2.73 -2.12 -1.73
CA GLN A 59 -3.80 -2.29 -0.74
C GLN A 59 -4.41 -0.94 -0.36
N THR A 60 -3.61 0.13 -0.36
CA THR A 60 -4.10 1.50 -0.22
C THR A 60 -5.06 1.87 -1.35
N PHE A 61 -4.68 1.66 -2.61
CA PHE A 61 -5.55 1.98 -3.74
C PHE A 61 -6.85 1.15 -3.75
N HIS A 62 -6.76 -0.12 -3.40
CA HIS A 62 -7.93 -0.99 -3.23
C HIS A 62 -8.88 -0.44 -2.16
N LEU A 63 -8.38 -0.16 -0.96
CA LEU A 63 -9.20 0.36 0.14
C LEU A 63 -9.73 1.77 -0.17
N ALA A 64 -8.95 2.60 -0.86
CA ALA A 64 -9.36 3.95 -1.24
C ALA A 64 -10.58 3.96 -2.17
N VAL A 65 -10.75 2.95 -3.03
CA VAL A 65 -11.97 2.79 -3.83
C VAL A 65 -13.16 2.40 -2.96
N ASP A 66 -12.97 1.45 -2.04
CA ASP A 66 -14.03 1.01 -1.12
C ASP A 66 -14.53 2.17 -0.24
N LEU A 67 -13.62 3.07 0.15
CA LEU A 67 -13.90 4.28 0.93
C LEU A 67 -14.22 5.51 0.08
N ARG A 68 -14.41 5.36 -1.24
CA ARG A 68 -14.74 6.43 -2.19
C ARG A 68 -13.76 7.62 -2.19
N ALA A 69 -12.51 7.40 -1.79
CA ALA A 69 -11.41 8.34 -1.96
C ALA A 69 -10.86 8.34 -3.41
N LEU A 70 -11.00 7.20 -4.09
CA LEU A 70 -10.74 7.03 -5.51
C LEU A 70 -11.98 6.51 -6.23
N THR A 71 -12.11 6.88 -7.49
CA THR A 71 -12.95 6.19 -8.48
C THR A 71 -12.24 4.92 -8.98
N PRO A 72 -12.99 3.93 -9.50
CA PRO A 72 -12.39 2.74 -10.11
C PRO A 72 -11.41 3.07 -11.25
N GLN A 73 -11.69 4.13 -12.01
CA GLN A 73 -10.83 4.59 -13.11
C GLN A 73 -9.51 5.17 -12.59
N GLU A 74 -9.55 6.06 -11.59
CA GLU A 74 -8.31 6.59 -10.97
C GLU A 74 -7.46 5.46 -10.38
N LYS A 75 -8.08 4.43 -9.78
CA LYS A 75 -7.35 3.26 -9.31
C LYS A 75 -6.59 2.55 -10.43
N VAL A 76 -7.20 2.34 -11.59
CA VAL A 76 -6.54 1.68 -12.73
C VAL A 76 -5.34 2.49 -13.23
N GLU A 77 -5.48 3.81 -13.27
CA GLU A 77 -4.41 4.73 -13.65
C GLU A 77 -3.25 4.69 -12.64
N LEU A 78 -3.55 4.77 -11.34
CA LEU A 78 -2.57 4.72 -10.27
C LEU A 78 -1.89 3.34 -10.14
N ASP A 79 -2.63 2.25 -10.30
CA ASP A 79 -2.08 0.90 -10.36
C ASP A 79 -1.05 0.82 -11.49
N SER A 80 -1.42 1.25 -12.70
CA SER A 80 -0.56 1.21 -13.88
C SER A 80 0.65 2.14 -13.78
N GLY A 81 0.48 3.32 -13.19
CA GLY A 81 1.55 4.29 -12.94
C GLY A 81 2.55 3.75 -11.94
N SER A 82 2.06 3.31 -10.77
CA SER A 82 2.91 2.84 -9.68
C SER A 82 3.79 1.65 -10.09
N MET A 83 3.34 0.78 -11.00
CA MET A 83 4.14 -0.35 -11.51
C MET A 83 5.41 0.06 -12.25
N LYS A 84 5.48 1.30 -12.76
CA LYS A 84 6.62 1.81 -13.53
C LYS A 84 7.72 2.41 -12.65
N GLU A 85 7.43 2.66 -11.38
CA GLU A 85 8.29 3.35 -10.44
C GLU A 85 8.75 2.41 -9.30
N ASP A 86 9.86 2.77 -8.62
CA ASP A 86 10.31 2.06 -7.42
C ASP A 86 9.29 2.30 -6.30
N PRO A 87 8.62 1.25 -5.78
CA PRO A 87 7.61 1.41 -4.75
C PRO A 87 8.19 1.96 -3.44
N LYS A 88 9.50 1.81 -3.19
CA LYS A 88 10.16 2.42 -2.03
C LYS A 88 10.24 3.94 -2.17
N GLU A 89 10.48 4.45 -3.37
CA GLU A 89 10.56 5.89 -3.64
C GLU A 89 9.18 6.55 -3.52
N ILE A 90 8.15 5.96 -4.13
CA ILE A 90 6.76 6.42 -3.98
C ILE A 90 6.38 6.49 -2.49
N LEU A 91 6.64 5.41 -1.75
CA LEU A 91 6.31 5.37 -0.33
C LEU A 91 7.11 6.39 0.49
N SER A 92 8.39 6.60 0.15
CA SER A 92 9.23 7.62 0.79
C SER A 92 8.63 9.01 0.61
N GLN A 93 8.16 9.35 -0.59
CA GLN A 93 7.51 10.63 -0.86
C GLN A 93 6.21 10.78 -0.06
N TRP A 94 5.44 9.71 0.10
CA TRP A 94 4.23 9.74 0.93
C TRP A 94 4.56 10.01 2.40
N PHE A 95 5.61 9.37 2.93
CA PHE A 95 6.07 9.64 4.29
C PHE A 95 6.60 11.06 4.47
N GLU A 96 7.30 11.60 3.47
CA GLU A 96 7.86 12.94 3.56
C GLU A 96 6.79 14.04 3.45
N HIS A 97 5.82 13.88 2.54
CA HIS A 97 4.90 14.95 2.19
C HIS A 97 3.49 14.79 2.77
N ALA A 98 3.01 13.54 2.92
CA ALA A 98 1.63 13.27 3.29
C ALA A 98 1.48 12.94 4.78
N LEU A 99 2.37 12.10 5.32
CA LEU A 99 2.30 11.64 6.71
C LEU A 99 2.24 12.80 7.74
N PRO A 100 3.02 13.89 7.61
CA PRO A 100 2.91 15.02 8.55
C PRO A 100 1.52 15.66 8.56
N THR A 101 0.87 15.73 7.41
CA THR A 101 -0.52 16.24 7.29
C THR A 101 -1.50 15.29 7.97
N VAL A 102 -1.31 13.98 7.81
CA VAL A 102 -2.14 12.97 8.48
C VAL A 102 -1.95 13.07 10.01
N GLU A 103 -0.70 13.14 10.49
CA GLU A 103 -0.38 13.32 11.92
C GLU A 103 -1.04 14.55 12.52
N GLN A 104 -1.06 15.67 11.79
CA GLN A 104 -1.70 16.90 12.22
C GLN A 104 -3.23 16.77 12.32
N GLU A 105 -3.87 16.05 11.39
CA GLU A 105 -5.34 16.03 11.27
C GLU A 105 -6.01 14.97 12.14
N ILE A 106 -5.44 13.76 12.27
CA ILE A 106 -6.05 12.68 13.07
C ILE A 106 -5.31 12.41 14.38
N GLY A 107 -4.09 12.94 14.53
CA GLY A 107 -3.27 12.78 15.73
C GLY A 107 -2.53 11.43 15.78
N ALA A 108 -1.39 11.43 16.48
CA ALA A 108 -0.54 10.24 16.63
C ALA A 108 -1.27 9.04 17.25
N HIS A 109 -2.18 9.28 18.19
CA HIS A 109 -2.90 8.20 18.86
C HIS A 109 -3.83 7.41 17.92
N GLU A 110 -4.47 8.09 16.97
CA GLU A 110 -5.34 7.43 15.99
C GLU A 110 -4.50 6.69 14.94
N ILE A 111 -3.34 7.24 14.58
CA ILE A 111 -2.36 6.60 13.70
C ILE A 111 -1.89 5.27 14.28
N GLU A 112 -1.53 5.24 15.56
CA GLU A 112 -1.05 4.05 16.25
C GLU A 112 -2.07 2.90 16.25
N LYS A 113 -3.37 3.22 16.31
CA LYS A 113 -4.44 2.22 16.34
C LYS A 113 -4.93 1.80 14.96
N SER A 114 -4.68 2.63 13.95
CA SER A 114 -5.18 2.41 12.60
C SER A 114 -4.38 1.33 11.87
N GLU A 115 -5.07 0.55 11.04
CA GLU A 115 -4.40 -0.36 10.11
C GLU A 115 -3.49 0.43 9.16
N ALA A 116 -2.34 -0.14 8.81
CA ALA A 116 -1.35 0.52 7.99
C ALA A 116 -1.92 0.98 6.63
N ARG A 117 -2.73 0.12 5.98
CA ARG A 117 -3.43 0.48 4.73
C ARG A 117 -4.42 1.63 4.87
N MET A 118 -5.02 1.83 6.06
CA MET A 118 -5.93 2.96 6.31
C MET A 118 -5.13 4.26 6.37
N ILE A 119 -3.99 4.26 7.07
CA ILE A 119 -3.06 5.40 7.05
C ILE A 119 -2.56 5.67 5.63
N GLY A 120 -2.34 4.62 4.84
CA GLY A 120 -2.11 4.73 3.40
C GLY A 120 -3.19 5.54 2.68
N VAL A 121 -4.48 5.28 2.95
CA VAL A 121 -5.59 6.03 2.33
C VAL A 121 -5.56 7.50 2.75
N PHE A 122 -5.31 7.80 4.03
CA PHE A 122 -5.21 9.19 4.47
C PHE A 122 -4.03 9.92 3.83
N MET A 123 -2.88 9.26 3.70
CA MET A 123 -1.74 9.81 2.98
C MET A 123 -2.08 10.06 1.50
N LEU A 124 -2.74 9.12 0.83
CA LEU A 124 -3.18 9.30 -0.55
C LEU A 124 -4.13 10.50 -0.71
N VAL A 125 -5.10 10.63 0.20
CA VAL A 125 -6.03 11.77 0.19
C VAL A 125 -5.26 13.07 0.42
N ALA A 126 -4.33 13.11 1.38
CA ALA A 126 -3.49 14.28 1.62
C ALA A 126 -2.63 14.64 0.39
N MET A 127 -2.08 13.66 -0.34
CA MET A 127 -1.38 13.91 -1.60
C MET A 127 -2.30 14.50 -2.67
N LYS A 128 -3.54 14.01 -2.77
CA LYS A 128 -4.56 14.60 -3.66
C LYS A 128 -4.88 16.04 -3.23
N SER A 129 -4.99 16.31 -1.93
CA SER A 129 -5.19 17.66 -1.38
C SER A 129 -4.11 18.64 -1.80
N LEU A 130 -2.84 18.21 -1.87
CA LEU A 130 -1.74 19.06 -2.37
C LEU A 130 -1.91 19.45 -3.84
N THR A 131 -2.63 18.64 -4.62
CA THR A 131 -2.87 18.88 -6.04
C THR A 131 -4.18 19.63 -6.31
N THR A 132 -5.26 19.30 -5.59
CA THR A 132 -6.60 19.86 -5.82
C THR A 132 -6.95 21.02 -4.88
N GLY A 133 -6.23 21.18 -3.78
CA GLY A 133 -6.50 22.17 -2.72
C GLY A 133 -7.59 21.77 -1.72
N GLU A 134 -8.23 20.60 -1.88
CA GLU A 134 -9.27 20.12 -0.95
C GLU A 134 -8.65 19.48 0.30
N PRO A 135 -8.82 20.02 1.52
CA PRO A 135 -8.14 19.50 2.72
C PRO A 135 -8.55 18.07 3.11
N LEU A 136 -7.60 17.29 3.65
CA LEU A 136 -7.86 15.97 4.25
C LEU A 136 -9.03 16.01 5.26
N ARG A 137 -9.14 17.11 6.02
CA ARG A 137 -10.23 17.34 6.98
C ARG A 137 -11.63 17.21 6.37
N ASP A 138 -11.82 17.68 5.14
CA ASP A 138 -13.12 17.63 4.47
C ASP A 138 -13.48 16.23 4.01
N TYR A 139 -12.48 15.40 3.68
CA TYR A 139 -12.68 13.98 3.47
C TYR A 139 -13.09 13.27 4.77
N LEU A 140 -12.39 13.55 5.88
CA LEU A 140 -12.65 12.93 7.18
C LEU A 140 -14.06 13.25 7.73
N ARG A 141 -14.61 14.43 7.43
CA ARG A 141 -16.00 14.80 7.79
C ARG A 141 -17.07 13.86 7.26
N LYS A 142 -16.78 13.04 6.24
CA LYS A 142 -17.73 12.06 5.69
C LYS A 142 -17.95 10.85 6.62
N PHE A 143 -17.11 10.68 7.63
CA PHE A 143 -17.12 9.53 8.56
C PHE A 143 -17.54 9.89 9.99
N ASN A 144 -17.80 11.17 10.27
CA ASN A 144 -18.36 11.68 11.53
C ASN A 144 -19.84 12.00 11.36
#